data_AF-A0A9E6VWV2-F1
#
_entry.id   AF-A0A9E6VWV2-F1
#
_cell.length_a   1.000
_cell.length_b   1.000
_cell.length_c   1.000
_cell.angle_alpha   90.00
_cell.angle_beta   90.00
_cell.angle_gamma   90.00
#
_symmetry.space_group_name_H-M   'P 1'
#
loop_
_entity.id
_entity.type
_entity.pdbx_description
1 polymer ?
#
loop_
_entity_poly.entity_id
_entity_poly.type
_entity_poly.pdbx_seq_one_letter_code
_entity_poly.pdbx_strand_id
1 'polypeptide(L)'
;MFGKLFGKKKNTVLTTFTNAETGEVIGRAEMPPENLPADFGRETTFSIQGGEWTVESADPLTAEEYIRKGKLTVKLRRIQYVNPNDILMTLPTISNELPPVSENPPFKNFSSNMHEDDWRQEEFLARSLLVEVEEELDAVRDIFENHSRPIGESSMNAYTKLHVRNRVPEPLRGINISLDELRSLLGDPETGSLTFSTSNGKPYGFVSGGFVLKMPEDCIVYGLVRDNHVSVIGLHGDDPLSESVRMVLCEKFRLLHIDWVRAEMR
;
A
#
# COMPACT_ATOMS: atom_id res chain seq x y z
N MET A 1 -57.40 -18.97 -46.01
CA MET A 1 -57.28 -17.60 -45.44
C MET A 1 -56.84 -17.70 -44.00
N PHE A 2 -55.66 -17.12 -43.72
CA PHE A 2 -55.16 -16.61 -42.43
C PHE A 2 -55.23 -17.51 -41.18
N GLY A 3 -54.16 -18.30 -41.00
CA GLY A 3 -53.70 -18.71 -39.66
C GLY A 3 -53.03 -17.53 -38.96
N LYS A 4 -53.58 -17.11 -37.83
CA LYS A 4 -53.01 -16.09 -36.95
C LYS A 4 -51.73 -16.64 -36.30
N LEU A 5 -50.56 -16.17 -36.74
CA LEU A 5 -49.33 -16.23 -35.94
C LEU A 5 -49.46 -15.22 -34.80
N PHE A 6 -49.70 -15.69 -33.58
CA PHE A 6 -49.48 -14.90 -32.37
C PHE A 6 -47.97 -14.88 -32.08
N GLY A 7 -47.32 -13.73 -32.25
CA GLY A 7 -45.95 -13.51 -31.81
C GLY A 7 -45.86 -13.58 -30.27
N LYS A 8 -44.92 -14.39 -29.76
CA LYS A 8 -44.58 -14.41 -28.32
C LYS A 8 -44.17 -13.00 -27.88
N LYS A 9 -44.82 -12.45 -26.85
CA LYS A 9 -44.31 -11.27 -26.12
C LYS A 9 -42.88 -11.59 -25.67
N LYS A 10 -41.88 -10.82 -26.13
CA LYS A 10 -40.52 -10.90 -25.58
C LYS A 10 -40.59 -10.40 -24.14
N ASN A 11 -40.20 -11.24 -23.19
CA ASN A 11 -40.07 -10.84 -21.79
C ASN A 11 -38.83 -9.94 -21.70
N THR A 12 -39.00 -8.65 -21.46
CA THR A 12 -37.90 -7.67 -21.35
C THR A 12 -37.87 -7.07 -19.96
N VAL A 13 -36.68 -6.69 -19.49
CA VAL A 13 -36.44 -5.99 -18.25
C VAL A 13 -36.07 -4.55 -18.59
N LEU A 14 -36.75 -3.58 -17.97
CA LEU A 14 -36.37 -2.18 -18.10
C LEU A 14 -35.11 -1.92 -17.25
N THR A 15 -33.97 -1.82 -17.90
CA THR A 15 -32.68 -1.58 -17.27
C THR A 15 -32.34 -0.09 -17.34
N THR A 16 -32.09 0.52 -16.18
CA THR A 16 -31.62 1.91 -16.06
C THR A 16 -30.16 1.89 -15.62
N PHE A 17 -29.30 2.57 -16.36
CA PHE A 17 -27.89 2.75 -16.03
C PHE A 17 -27.71 4.14 -15.41
N THR A 18 -27.14 4.22 -14.20
CA THR A 18 -26.85 5.49 -13.54
C THR A 18 -25.37 5.63 -13.25
N ASN A 19 -24.82 6.83 -13.37
CA ASN A 19 -23.46 7.13 -12.94
C ASN A 19 -23.39 7.05 -11.41
N ALA A 20 -22.46 6.27 -10.88
CA ALA A 20 -22.30 6.07 -9.45
C ALA A 20 -21.79 7.33 -8.72
N GLU A 21 -21.03 8.19 -9.41
CA GLU A 21 -20.47 9.42 -8.83
C GLU A 21 -21.49 10.56 -8.82
N THR A 22 -22.18 10.78 -9.95
CA THR A 22 -23.11 11.91 -10.09
C THR A 22 -24.57 11.57 -9.79
N GLY A 23 -24.93 10.28 -9.79
CA GLY A 23 -26.31 9.81 -9.68
C GLY A 23 -27.14 10.02 -10.96
N GLU A 24 -26.57 10.60 -12.01
CA GLU A 24 -27.28 10.90 -13.25
C GLU A 24 -27.58 9.64 -14.06
N VAL A 25 -28.68 9.66 -14.81
CA VAL A 25 -29.04 8.56 -15.70
C VAL A 25 -28.16 8.63 -16.95
N ILE A 26 -27.32 7.61 -17.14
CA ILE A 26 -26.51 7.42 -18.34
C ILE A 26 -27.41 6.98 -19.51
N GLY A 27 -28.37 6.08 -19.24
CA GLY A 27 -29.29 5.58 -20.25
C GLY A 27 -30.32 4.59 -19.71
N ARG A 28 -31.31 4.26 -20.55
CA ARG A 28 -32.31 3.22 -20.28
C ARG A 28 -32.47 2.32 -21.48
N ALA A 29 -32.62 1.03 -21.25
CA ALA A 29 -32.84 0.04 -22.30
C ALA A 29 -33.80 -1.05 -21.83
N GLU A 30 -34.64 -1.55 -22.74
CA GLU A 30 -35.35 -2.81 -22.52
C GLU A 30 -34.47 -3.96 -22.98
N MET A 31 -34.02 -4.78 -22.04
CA MET A 31 -33.09 -5.86 -22.29
C MET A 31 -33.77 -7.22 -22.08
N PRO A 32 -33.63 -8.17 -23.00
CA PRO A 32 -33.96 -9.56 -22.72
C PRO A 32 -33.12 -10.08 -21.54
N PRO A 33 -33.70 -10.86 -20.60
CA PRO A 33 -32.97 -11.41 -19.45
C PRO A 33 -31.70 -12.16 -19.83
N GLU A 34 -31.67 -12.84 -20.98
CA GLU A 34 -30.51 -13.54 -21.50
C GLU A 34 -29.30 -12.64 -21.82
N ASN A 35 -29.52 -11.32 -21.96
CA ASN A 35 -28.47 -10.32 -22.17
C ASN A 35 -28.01 -9.66 -20.86
N LEU A 36 -28.53 -10.12 -19.71
CA LEU A 36 -28.18 -9.61 -18.39
C LEU A 36 -27.46 -10.71 -17.58
N PRO A 37 -26.47 -10.35 -16.75
CA PRO A 37 -25.83 -11.29 -15.82
C PRO A 37 -26.82 -11.96 -14.88
N ALA A 38 -26.58 -13.23 -14.55
CA ALA A 38 -27.37 -13.95 -13.55
C ALA A 38 -27.30 -13.30 -12.15
N ASP A 39 -26.18 -12.64 -11.86
CA ASP A 39 -25.88 -11.94 -10.62
C ASP A 39 -24.88 -10.81 -10.92
N PHE A 40 -25.08 -9.65 -10.28
CA PHE A 40 -24.19 -8.49 -10.35
C PHE A 40 -23.21 -8.41 -9.17
N GLY A 41 -23.13 -9.45 -8.33
CA GLY A 41 -22.14 -9.57 -7.25
C GLY A 41 -20.70 -9.86 -7.71
N ARG A 42 -20.44 -9.96 -9.02
CA ARG A 42 -19.11 -10.13 -9.62
C ARG A 42 -18.75 -8.92 -10.47
N GLU A 43 -17.45 -8.63 -10.59
CA GLU A 43 -16.95 -7.58 -11.48
C GLU A 43 -17.49 -7.78 -12.89
N THR A 44 -18.38 -6.88 -13.29
CA THR A 44 -19.05 -6.89 -14.60
C THR A 44 -18.77 -5.55 -15.26
N THR A 45 -18.38 -5.57 -16.53
CA THR A 45 -18.17 -4.36 -17.31
C THR A 45 -19.23 -4.19 -18.39
N PHE A 46 -19.53 -2.94 -18.72
CA PHE A 46 -20.45 -2.55 -19.80
C PHE A 46 -19.76 -1.56 -20.73
N SER A 47 -19.85 -1.82 -22.03
CA SER A 47 -19.50 -0.84 -23.07
C SER A 47 -20.75 -0.02 -23.43
N ILE A 48 -20.78 1.26 -23.03
CA ILE A 48 -21.91 2.17 -23.28
C ILE A 48 -21.38 3.46 -23.92
N GLN A 49 -21.93 3.83 -25.08
CA GLN A 49 -21.57 5.05 -25.85
C GLN A 49 -20.06 5.18 -26.13
N GLY A 50 -19.38 4.06 -26.38
CA GLY A 50 -17.93 4.04 -26.64
C GLY A 50 -17.04 4.22 -25.40
N GLY A 51 -17.63 4.25 -24.20
CA GLY A 51 -16.90 4.17 -22.93
C GLY A 51 -17.05 2.80 -22.27
N GLU A 52 -16.03 2.39 -21.53
CA GLU A 52 -16.07 1.22 -20.66
C GLU A 52 -16.49 1.64 -19.24
N TRP A 53 -17.36 0.85 -18.64
CA TRP A 53 -17.93 1.11 -17.31
C TRP A 53 -17.88 -0.16 -16.48
N THR A 54 -17.57 -0.05 -15.19
CA THR A 54 -17.67 -1.16 -14.24
C THR A 54 -18.94 -1.02 -13.40
N VAL A 55 -19.57 -2.14 -13.03
CA VAL A 55 -20.73 -2.17 -12.14
C VAL A 55 -20.28 -1.96 -10.70
N GLU A 56 -20.77 -0.90 -10.06
CA GLU A 56 -20.54 -0.62 -8.64
C GLU A 56 -21.64 -1.25 -7.77
N SER A 57 -22.88 -1.27 -8.26
CA SER A 57 -23.99 -1.98 -7.62
C SER A 57 -25.18 -2.16 -8.56
N ALA A 58 -26.08 -3.08 -8.23
CA ALA A 58 -27.34 -3.26 -8.93
C ALA A 58 -28.49 -3.45 -7.94
N ASP A 59 -29.67 -2.94 -8.30
CA ASP A 59 -30.93 -3.17 -7.59
C ASP A 59 -32.05 -3.51 -8.59
N PRO A 60 -32.62 -4.73 -8.53
CA PRO A 60 -32.21 -5.87 -7.70
C PRO A 60 -30.86 -6.48 -8.13
N LEU A 61 -30.20 -7.20 -7.21
CA LEU A 61 -28.87 -7.80 -7.45
C LEU A 61 -28.93 -9.06 -8.33
N THR A 62 -30.02 -9.84 -8.24
CA THR A 62 -30.13 -11.17 -8.85
C THR A 62 -31.15 -11.23 -9.97
N ALA A 63 -30.93 -12.14 -10.93
CA ALA A 63 -31.82 -12.35 -12.06
C ALA A 63 -33.25 -12.71 -11.70
N GLU A 64 -33.43 -13.58 -10.71
CA GLU A 64 -34.76 -13.95 -10.25
C GLU A 64 -35.57 -12.71 -9.83
N GLU A 65 -34.94 -11.77 -9.12
CA GLU A 65 -35.61 -10.59 -8.62
C GLU A 65 -35.88 -9.54 -9.69
N TYR A 66 -34.91 -9.23 -10.55
CA TYR A 66 -35.11 -8.19 -11.56
C TYR A 66 -36.01 -8.67 -12.70
N ILE A 67 -36.02 -9.97 -13.02
CA ILE A 67 -36.98 -10.56 -13.97
C ILE A 67 -38.39 -10.49 -13.39
N ARG A 68 -38.57 -10.86 -12.11
CA ARG A 68 -39.87 -10.78 -11.43
C ARG A 68 -40.39 -9.34 -11.34
N LYS A 69 -39.52 -8.36 -11.04
CA LYS A 69 -39.91 -6.94 -10.95
C LYS A 69 -40.04 -6.26 -12.31
N GLY A 70 -39.48 -6.85 -13.37
CA GLY A 70 -39.43 -6.26 -14.72
C GLY A 70 -38.57 -5.00 -14.82
N LYS A 71 -37.76 -4.70 -13.80
CA LYS A 71 -36.96 -3.48 -13.68
C LYS A 71 -35.63 -3.79 -13.01
N LEU A 72 -34.58 -3.15 -13.49
CA LEU A 72 -33.22 -3.24 -12.98
C LEU A 72 -32.58 -1.85 -13.00
N THR A 73 -31.93 -1.44 -11.91
CA THR A 73 -31.07 -0.26 -11.89
C THR A 73 -29.63 -0.71 -11.65
N VAL A 74 -28.73 -0.31 -12.54
CA VAL A 74 -27.30 -0.62 -12.45
C VAL A 74 -26.53 0.68 -12.26
N LYS A 75 -25.83 0.80 -11.13
CA LYS A 75 -24.90 1.90 -10.88
C LYS A 75 -23.55 1.56 -11.49
N LEU A 76 -23.07 2.45 -12.34
CA LEU A 76 -21.86 2.27 -13.13
C LEU A 76 -20.83 3.34 -12.79
N ARG A 77 -19.56 2.95 -12.73
CA ARG A 77 -18.43 3.86 -12.67
C ARG A 77 -17.64 3.78 -13.97
N ARG A 78 -17.30 4.92 -14.57
CA ARG A 78 -16.54 4.94 -15.82
C ARG A 78 -15.13 4.45 -15.55
N ILE A 79 -14.65 3.52 -16.37
CA ILE A 79 -13.24 3.11 -16.32
C ILE A 79 -12.42 4.24 -16.94
N GLN A 80 -11.52 4.81 -16.15
CA GLN A 80 -10.54 5.78 -16.62
C GLN A 80 -9.24 5.04 -16.93
N TYR A 81 -8.81 5.11 -18.18
CA TYR A 81 -7.50 4.65 -18.58
C TYR A 81 -6.51 5.79 -18.37
N VAL A 82 -5.61 5.62 -17.41
CA VAL A 82 -4.43 6.47 -17.27
C VAL A 82 -3.30 5.89 -18.12
N ASN A 83 -2.55 6.75 -18.80
CA ASN A 83 -1.30 6.31 -19.40
C ASN A 83 -0.38 5.85 -18.26
N PRO A 84 0.18 4.63 -18.27
CA PRO A 84 1.09 4.18 -17.21
C PRO A 84 2.26 5.13 -16.99
N ASN A 85 2.69 5.87 -18.03
CA ASN A 85 3.78 6.86 -17.93
C ASN A 85 3.37 8.15 -17.18
N ASP A 86 2.08 8.36 -16.94
CA ASP A 86 1.56 9.48 -16.16
C ASP A 86 1.32 9.09 -14.69
N ILE A 87 1.54 7.82 -14.33
CA ILE A 87 1.51 7.38 -12.93
C ILE A 87 2.82 7.81 -12.28
N LEU A 88 2.72 8.71 -11.32
CA LEU A 88 3.85 9.20 -10.53
C LEU A 88 3.95 8.44 -9.21
N MET A 89 5.17 8.21 -8.78
CA MET A 89 5.52 7.61 -7.50
C MET A 89 5.64 8.70 -6.43
N THR A 90 5.20 8.40 -5.22
CA THR A 90 5.31 9.33 -4.07
C THR A 90 6.66 9.25 -3.37
N LEU A 91 7.38 8.14 -3.55
CA LEU A 91 8.68 7.89 -2.96
C LEU A 91 9.76 7.81 -4.06
N PRO A 92 11.00 8.27 -3.77
CA PRO A 92 12.12 8.13 -4.69
C PRO A 92 12.71 6.71 -4.65
N THR A 93 12.49 5.99 -3.55
CA THR A 93 13.06 4.65 -3.34
C THR A 93 12.24 3.79 -2.40
N ILE A 94 12.37 2.47 -2.52
CA ILE A 94 11.85 1.45 -1.58
C ILE A 94 12.88 0.36 -1.36
N SER A 95 12.74 -0.39 -0.27
CA SER A 95 13.50 -1.64 -0.08
C SER A 95 13.00 -2.71 -1.04
N ASN A 96 13.90 -3.51 -1.62
CA ASN A 96 13.53 -4.68 -2.42
C ASN A 96 12.94 -5.83 -1.57
N GLU A 97 13.19 -5.83 -0.27
CA GLU A 97 12.85 -6.94 0.61
C GLU A 97 11.82 -6.53 1.64
N LEU A 98 10.69 -7.24 1.65
CA LEU A 98 9.75 -7.24 2.76
C LEU A 98 9.95 -8.50 3.61
N PRO A 99 9.96 -8.39 4.94
CA PRO A 99 9.95 -9.56 5.80
C PRO A 99 8.63 -10.34 5.66
N PRO A 100 8.67 -11.67 5.88
CA PRO A 100 7.46 -12.48 5.79
C PRO A 100 6.46 -12.09 6.88
N VAL A 101 5.17 -12.20 6.58
CA VAL A 101 4.09 -11.92 7.53
C VAL A 101 3.41 -13.19 8.05
N SER A 102 2.83 -13.12 9.24
CA SER A 102 2.08 -14.18 9.91
C SER A 102 0.76 -13.66 10.49
N GLU A 103 -0.18 -14.56 10.76
CA GLU A 103 -1.45 -14.23 11.41
C GLU A 103 -1.29 -13.91 12.90
N ASN A 104 -0.29 -14.49 13.55
CA ASN A 104 -0.06 -14.34 14.98
C ASN A 104 1.00 -13.28 15.27
N PRO A 105 0.80 -12.42 16.28
CA PRO A 105 1.80 -11.44 16.68
C PRO A 105 2.98 -12.10 17.41
N PRO A 106 4.24 -11.74 17.10
CA PRO A 106 5.40 -12.14 17.90
C PRO A 106 5.35 -11.64 19.35
N PHE A 107 4.78 -10.45 19.57
CA PHE A 107 4.63 -9.79 20.88
C PHE A 107 3.17 -9.39 21.13
N LYS A 108 2.64 -9.69 22.33
CA LYS A 108 1.20 -9.58 22.63
C LYS A 108 0.77 -8.24 23.23
N ASN A 109 1.70 -7.37 23.59
CA ASN A 109 1.41 -6.14 24.34
C ASN A 109 0.59 -5.14 23.53
N PHE A 110 1.13 -4.73 22.38
CA PHE A 110 0.49 -3.83 21.43
C PHE A 110 0.98 -4.15 20.02
N SER A 111 0.36 -3.50 19.03
CA SER A 111 0.83 -3.54 17.64
C SER A 111 0.89 -2.14 17.04
N SER A 112 1.88 -1.89 16.20
CA SER A 112 1.94 -0.71 15.34
C SER A 112 1.74 -1.10 13.87
N ASN A 113 1.11 -0.21 13.10
CA ASN A 113 0.86 -0.42 11.68
C ASN A 113 1.80 0.48 10.86
N MET A 114 2.38 -0.10 9.82
CA MET A 114 3.29 0.55 8.89
C MET A 114 2.85 0.25 7.46
N HIS A 115 2.92 1.22 6.56
CA HIS A 115 2.74 0.94 5.14
C HIS A 115 3.95 0.15 4.64
N GLU A 116 3.76 -0.85 3.78
CA GLU A 116 4.87 -1.71 3.33
C GLU A 116 5.99 -0.92 2.62
N ASP A 117 5.65 0.15 1.90
CA ASP A 117 6.64 1.04 1.28
C ASP A 117 7.47 1.86 2.29
N ASP A 118 7.00 2.02 3.53
CA ASP A 118 7.75 2.72 4.59
C ASP A 118 8.82 1.83 5.22
N TRP A 119 8.83 0.53 4.89
CA TRP A 119 9.79 -0.42 5.42
C TRP A 119 11.22 -0.03 5.08
N ARG A 120 12.04 0.13 6.14
CA ARG A 120 13.46 0.49 6.07
C ARG A 120 13.74 1.81 5.35
N GLN A 121 12.81 2.76 5.33
CA GLN A 121 13.05 4.09 4.74
C GLN A 121 14.00 4.96 5.57
N GLU A 122 14.02 4.74 6.88
CA GLU A 122 15.01 5.30 7.79
C GLU A 122 15.54 4.14 8.65
N GLU A 123 16.84 3.85 8.54
CA GLU A 123 17.43 2.65 9.14
C GLU A 123 18.88 2.82 9.59
N PHE A 124 19.29 1.90 10.46
CA PHE A 124 20.66 1.79 10.95
C PHE A 124 21.40 0.65 10.27
N LEU A 125 22.62 0.94 9.81
CA LEU A 125 23.44 0.01 9.04
C LEU A 125 24.83 -0.16 9.66
N ALA A 126 25.41 -1.34 9.51
CA ALA A 126 26.80 -1.58 9.88
C ALA A 126 27.73 -0.70 9.03
N ARG A 127 28.70 -0.03 9.67
CA ARG A 127 29.67 0.83 8.98
C ARG A 127 30.49 0.11 7.90
N SER A 128 30.61 -1.21 7.97
CA SER A 128 31.25 -2.02 6.93
C SER A 128 30.53 -1.98 5.58
N LEU A 129 29.29 -1.50 5.53
CA LEU A 129 28.45 -1.41 4.32
C LEU A 129 28.53 -0.04 3.64
N LEU A 130 29.48 0.83 4.05
CA LEU A 130 29.55 2.21 3.59
C LEU A 130 29.58 2.34 2.06
N VAL A 131 30.36 1.48 1.38
CA VAL A 131 30.48 1.52 -0.08
C VAL A 131 29.15 1.18 -0.75
N GLU A 132 28.49 0.11 -0.30
CA GLU A 132 27.19 -0.29 -0.82
C GLU A 132 26.11 0.77 -0.57
N VAL A 133 26.18 1.44 0.59
CA VAL A 133 25.26 2.52 0.95
C VAL A 133 25.47 3.76 0.09
N GLU A 134 26.71 4.16 -0.16
CA GLU A 134 27.02 5.28 -1.04
C GLU A 134 26.51 5.02 -2.47
N GLU A 135 26.68 3.81 -3.00
CA GLU A 135 26.13 3.43 -4.31
C GLU A 135 24.60 3.47 -4.35
N GLU A 136 23.91 3.03 -3.29
CA GLU A 136 22.46 3.15 -3.18
C GLU A 136 22.03 4.63 -3.11
N LEU A 137 22.71 5.44 -2.30
CA LEU A 137 22.40 6.86 -2.16
C LEU A 137 22.60 7.63 -3.46
N ASP A 138 23.64 7.32 -4.23
CA ASP A 138 23.86 7.94 -5.55
C ASP A 138 22.73 7.58 -6.54
N ALA A 139 22.25 6.33 -6.51
CA ALA A 139 21.10 5.93 -7.32
C ALA A 139 19.81 6.64 -6.88
N VAL A 140 19.61 6.90 -5.59
CA VAL A 140 18.47 7.69 -5.10
C VAL A 140 18.60 9.16 -5.50
N ARG A 141 19.80 9.75 -5.43
CA ARG A 141 20.06 11.13 -5.87
C ARG A 141 19.75 11.32 -7.36
N ASP A 142 20.06 10.34 -8.20
CA ASP A 142 19.66 10.34 -9.62
C ASP A 142 18.12 10.45 -9.79
N ILE A 143 17.33 9.79 -8.92
CA ILE A 143 15.87 9.93 -8.94
C ILE A 143 15.43 11.36 -8.64
N PHE A 144 16.04 11.99 -7.63
CA PHE A 144 15.76 13.38 -7.29
C PHE A 144 16.11 14.35 -8.42
N GLU A 145 17.28 14.18 -9.03
CA GLU A 145 17.83 15.10 -10.03
C GLU A 145 17.14 14.94 -11.39
N ASN A 146 16.91 13.70 -11.82
CA ASN A 146 16.53 13.40 -13.22
C ASN A 146 15.10 12.88 -13.37
N HIS A 147 14.44 12.49 -12.29
CA HIS A 147 13.13 11.83 -12.35
C HIS A 147 12.05 12.50 -11.48
N SER A 148 12.36 13.60 -10.81
CA SER A 148 11.44 14.39 -9.98
C SER A 148 10.59 15.36 -10.81
N ARG A 149 9.32 15.52 -10.42
CA ARG A 149 8.41 16.54 -10.92
C ARG A 149 7.72 17.22 -9.73
N PRO A 150 7.68 18.56 -9.67
CA PRO A 150 6.88 19.24 -8.67
C PRO A 150 5.40 18.95 -8.92
N ILE A 151 4.65 18.68 -7.86
CA ILE A 151 3.21 18.44 -7.91
C ILE A 151 2.46 19.37 -6.94
N GLY A 152 1.43 20.05 -7.45
CA GLY A 152 0.61 20.98 -6.67
C GLY A 152 1.30 22.33 -6.40
N GLU A 153 0.71 23.10 -5.47
CA GLU A 153 1.25 24.40 -5.02
C GLU A 153 2.27 24.26 -3.87
N SER A 154 2.42 23.06 -3.31
CA SER A 154 3.39 22.75 -2.26
C SER A 154 4.76 22.36 -2.84
N SER A 155 5.81 22.41 -2.01
CA SER A 155 7.15 21.92 -2.32
C SER A 155 7.23 20.38 -2.40
N MET A 156 6.16 19.72 -2.84
CA MET A 156 6.08 18.28 -2.95
C MET A 156 6.54 17.84 -4.33
N ASN A 157 7.36 16.80 -4.35
CA ASN A 157 7.80 16.15 -5.57
C ASN A 157 7.12 14.80 -5.71
N ALA A 158 6.82 14.44 -6.95
CA ALA A 158 6.49 13.08 -7.32
C ALA A 158 7.43 12.61 -8.43
N TYR A 159 7.67 11.30 -8.49
CA TYR A 159 8.77 10.74 -9.27
C TYR A 159 8.24 9.90 -10.42
N THR A 160 8.88 10.03 -11.58
CA THR A 160 8.58 9.23 -12.77
C THR A 160 9.26 7.85 -12.75
N LYS A 161 10.16 7.64 -11.79
CA LYS A 161 10.93 6.42 -11.59
C LYS A 161 11.12 6.21 -10.10
N LEU A 162 11.22 4.95 -9.72
CA LEU A 162 11.50 4.49 -8.36
C LEU A 162 12.79 3.70 -8.36
N HIS A 163 13.67 3.95 -7.39
CA HIS A 163 14.85 3.13 -7.17
C HIS A 163 14.56 2.02 -6.14
N VAL A 164 14.85 0.77 -6.49
CA VAL A 164 14.61 -0.39 -5.61
C VAL A 164 15.93 -0.87 -5.02
N ARG A 165 16.11 -0.67 -3.70
CA ARG A 165 17.38 -0.93 -2.99
C ARG A 165 17.57 -2.41 -2.72
N ASN A 166 18.71 -2.97 -3.12
CA ASN A 166 19.01 -4.40 -3.00
C ASN A 166 20.48 -4.72 -2.63
N ARG A 167 21.34 -3.72 -2.52
CA ARG A 167 22.77 -3.90 -2.18
C ARG A 167 23.00 -4.13 -0.68
N VAL A 168 21.99 -3.85 0.14
CA VAL A 168 22.05 -3.95 1.61
C VAL A 168 21.02 -4.95 2.15
N PRO A 169 21.19 -6.27 1.88
CA PRO A 169 20.27 -7.31 2.35
C PRO A 169 20.42 -7.64 3.85
N GLU A 170 21.59 -7.34 4.43
CA GLU A 170 21.90 -7.60 5.85
C GLU A 170 22.37 -6.32 6.54
N PRO A 171 21.43 -5.45 7.00
CA PRO A 171 21.74 -4.14 7.57
C PRO A 171 22.78 -4.16 8.68
N LEU A 172 22.71 -5.15 9.57
CA LEU A 172 23.56 -5.24 10.75
C LEU A 172 24.66 -6.30 10.60
N ARG A 173 25.15 -6.54 9.38
CA ARG A 173 26.20 -7.54 9.12
C ARG A 173 27.38 -7.38 10.07
N GLY A 174 27.72 -8.45 10.78
CA GLY A 174 28.85 -8.48 11.73
C GLY A 174 28.60 -7.76 13.05
N ILE A 175 27.39 -7.23 13.28
CA ILE A 175 26.97 -6.59 14.52
C ILE A 175 26.01 -7.51 15.25
N ASN A 176 26.30 -7.78 16.53
CA ASN A 176 25.50 -8.69 17.34
C ASN A 176 24.81 -7.93 18.46
N ILE A 177 23.51 -7.66 18.30
CA ILE A 177 22.70 -6.93 19.27
C ILE A 177 21.53 -7.82 19.65
N SER A 178 21.29 -8.03 20.95
CA SER A 178 20.05 -8.67 21.41
C SER A 178 18.93 -7.63 21.54
N LEU A 179 17.67 -8.06 21.44
CA LEU A 179 16.54 -7.15 21.64
C LEU A 179 16.54 -6.55 23.05
N ASP A 180 16.94 -7.33 24.07
CA ASP A 180 17.03 -6.83 25.44
C ASP A 180 18.14 -5.79 25.60
N GLU A 181 19.31 -5.97 24.97
CA GLU A 181 20.37 -4.95 24.97
C GLU A 181 19.91 -3.65 24.30
N LEU A 182 19.22 -3.75 23.16
CA LEU A 182 18.65 -2.60 22.47
C LEU A 182 17.63 -1.87 23.37
N ARG A 183 16.74 -2.61 24.03
CA ARG A 183 15.74 -2.05 24.94
C ARG A 183 16.38 -1.35 26.13
N SER A 184 17.32 -2.00 26.79
CA SER A 184 17.99 -1.42 27.96
C SER A 184 18.79 -0.16 27.62
N LEU A 185 19.39 -0.10 26.42
CA LEU A 185 20.04 1.11 25.93
C LEU A 185 19.06 2.28 25.75
N LEU A 186 17.81 1.98 25.38
CA LEU A 186 16.77 2.96 25.09
C LEU A 186 15.83 3.23 26.30
N GLY A 187 16.21 2.79 27.50
CA GLY A 187 15.44 3.03 28.72
C GLY A 187 14.27 2.05 28.95
N ASP A 188 14.44 0.81 28.50
CA ASP A 188 13.50 -0.31 28.64
C ASP A 188 12.06 -0.02 28.13
N PRO A 189 11.89 0.45 26.88
CA PRO A 189 10.58 0.71 26.32
C PRO A 189 9.74 -0.57 26.22
N GLU A 190 8.42 -0.38 26.16
CA GLU A 190 7.48 -1.47 25.92
C GLU A 190 7.66 -2.03 24.51
N THR A 191 7.63 -3.35 24.38
CA THR A 191 7.79 -4.05 23.09
C THR A 191 6.44 -4.55 22.57
N GLY A 192 6.14 -4.21 21.32
CA GLY A 192 4.97 -4.65 20.57
C GLY A 192 5.34 -5.30 19.24
N SER A 193 4.32 -5.68 18.49
CA SER A 193 4.46 -6.27 17.16
C SER A 193 4.32 -5.24 16.05
N LEU A 194 5.03 -5.44 14.94
CA LEU A 194 4.82 -4.66 13.72
C LEU A 194 3.79 -5.36 12.83
N THR A 195 2.91 -4.58 12.20
CA THR A 195 1.99 -5.04 11.15
C THR A 195 2.23 -4.24 9.89
N PHE A 196 2.08 -4.88 8.73
CA PHE A 196 2.02 -4.16 7.46
C PHE A 196 0.57 -3.91 7.05
N SER A 197 0.36 -2.77 6.39
CA SER A 197 -0.90 -2.42 5.75
C SER A 197 -0.73 -2.18 4.26
N THR A 198 -1.84 -2.38 3.55
CA THR A 198 -1.96 -2.01 2.14
C THR A 198 -2.25 -0.51 2.01
N SER A 199 -2.25 0.03 0.79
CA SER A 199 -2.50 1.45 0.51
C SER A 199 -3.86 1.98 0.99
N ASN A 200 -4.82 1.12 1.34
CA ASN A 200 -6.09 1.52 1.96
C ASN A 200 -6.03 1.58 3.51
N GLY A 201 -4.85 1.39 4.11
CA GLY A 201 -4.60 1.41 5.54
C GLY A 201 -4.99 0.12 6.28
N LYS A 202 -5.57 -0.88 5.60
CA LYS A 202 -5.96 -2.15 6.24
C LYS A 202 -4.72 -3.01 6.51
N PRO A 203 -4.48 -3.43 7.76
CA PRO A 203 -3.43 -4.39 8.08
C PRO A 203 -3.69 -5.73 7.38
N TYR A 204 -2.63 -6.35 6.85
CA TYR A 204 -2.72 -7.67 6.20
C TYR A 204 -1.89 -8.76 6.88
N GLY A 205 -1.04 -8.44 7.84
CA GLY A 205 -0.34 -9.43 8.64
C GLY A 205 0.67 -8.84 9.62
N PHE A 206 1.04 -9.63 10.63
CA PHE A 206 2.12 -9.30 11.56
C PHE A 206 3.46 -9.65 10.93
N VAL A 207 4.45 -8.77 11.03
CA VAL A 207 5.79 -9.05 10.54
C VAL A 207 6.43 -10.15 11.39
N SER A 208 6.86 -11.24 10.76
CA SER A 208 7.45 -12.39 11.45
C SER A 208 8.79 -11.98 12.07
N GLY A 209 8.92 -12.17 13.38
CA GLY A 209 10.07 -11.67 14.14
C GLY A 209 10.14 -10.14 14.24
N GLY A 210 9.11 -9.44 13.78
CA GLY A 210 9.02 -7.99 13.83
C GLY A 210 8.76 -7.49 15.24
N PHE A 211 9.48 -6.46 15.65
CA PHE A 211 9.26 -5.75 16.90
C PHE A 211 9.02 -4.27 16.67
N VAL A 212 8.35 -3.65 17.63
CA VAL A 212 8.21 -2.20 17.77
C VAL A 212 8.51 -1.85 19.21
N LEU A 213 9.34 -0.83 19.44
CA LEU A 213 9.59 -0.25 20.75
C LEU A 213 8.82 1.07 20.84
N LYS A 214 7.91 1.13 21.81
CA LYS A 214 7.12 2.34 22.05
C LYS A 214 7.96 3.34 22.83
N MET A 215 8.44 4.37 22.13
CA MET A 215 9.11 5.50 22.76
C MET A 215 8.05 6.55 23.17
N PRO A 216 8.40 7.49 24.06
CA PRO A 216 7.63 8.73 24.22
C PRO A 216 7.45 9.46 22.87
N GLU A 217 6.41 10.30 22.78
CA GLU A 217 6.07 11.05 21.56
C GLU A 217 5.73 10.13 20.38
N ASP A 218 5.89 10.60 19.14
CA ASP A 218 5.59 9.84 17.92
C ASP A 218 6.83 9.08 17.37
N CYS A 219 7.88 8.94 18.19
CA CYS A 219 9.10 8.21 17.85
C CYS A 219 8.87 6.70 17.94
N ILE A 220 9.17 5.99 16.84
CA ILE A 220 9.01 4.55 16.74
C ILE A 220 10.33 3.93 16.33
N VAL A 221 10.91 3.10 17.20
CA VAL A 221 12.02 2.21 16.84
C VAL A 221 11.43 0.85 16.51
N TYR A 222 11.78 0.30 15.37
CA TYR A 222 11.25 -0.99 14.91
C TYR A 222 12.35 -1.85 14.31
N GLY A 223 12.04 -3.10 14.01
CA GLY A 223 13.01 -3.96 13.38
C GLY A 223 12.62 -5.43 13.33
N LEU A 224 13.63 -6.26 13.10
CA LEU A 224 13.48 -7.72 13.04
C LEU A 224 14.42 -8.39 14.03
N VAL A 225 13.91 -9.38 14.76
CA VAL A 225 14.71 -10.38 15.46
C VAL A 225 14.77 -11.66 14.63
N ARG A 226 15.99 -12.15 14.37
CA ARG A 226 16.27 -13.44 13.74
C ARG A 226 17.33 -14.16 14.57
N ASP A 227 17.13 -15.45 14.82
CA ASP A 227 18.07 -16.28 15.62
C ASP A 227 18.49 -15.62 16.94
N ASN A 228 17.52 -15.03 17.65
CA ASN A 228 17.68 -14.32 18.92
C ASN A 228 18.52 -13.02 18.86
N HIS A 229 18.78 -12.50 17.68
CA HIS A 229 19.52 -11.24 17.47
C HIS A 229 18.74 -10.28 16.59
N VAL A 230 18.94 -8.98 16.83
CA VAL A 230 18.38 -7.92 16.01
C VAL A 230 19.13 -7.92 14.68
N SER A 231 18.37 -8.03 13.59
CA SER A 231 18.89 -8.11 12.21
C SER A 231 18.59 -6.84 11.38
N VAL A 232 17.58 -6.08 11.81
CA VAL A 232 17.19 -4.78 11.23
C VAL A 232 16.83 -3.85 12.38
N ILE A 233 17.27 -2.60 12.32
CA ILE A 233 16.76 -1.50 13.17
C ILE A 233 16.36 -0.37 12.24
N GLY A 234 15.10 0.01 12.31
CA GLY A 234 14.54 1.18 11.65
C GLY A 234 14.07 2.21 12.67
N LEU A 235 14.01 3.45 12.21
CA LEU A 235 13.44 4.58 12.94
C LEU A 235 12.28 5.13 12.12
N HIS A 236 11.26 5.61 12.81
CA HIS A 236 10.17 6.36 12.19
C HIS A 236 9.76 7.47 13.14
N GLY A 237 9.85 8.71 12.67
CA GLY A 237 9.53 9.92 13.44
C GLY A 237 10.58 11.02 13.21
N ASP A 238 10.13 12.28 13.14
CA ASP A 238 10.99 13.46 12.90
C ASP A 238 10.96 14.42 14.10
N ASP A 239 11.03 13.84 15.31
CA ASP A 239 10.97 14.56 16.59
C ASP A 239 12.36 14.60 17.28
N PRO A 240 12.59 15.50 18.27
CA PRO A 240 13.88 15.60 18.96
C PRO A 240 14.33 14.31 19.69
N LEU A 241 13.40 13.42 20.04
CA LEU A 241 13.75 12.14 20.64
C LEU A 241 14.34 11.18 19.61
N SER A 242 13.86 11.22 18.35
CA SER A 242 14.42 10.44 17.24
C SER A 242 15.92 10.77 17.02
N GLU A 243 16.30 12.04 17.12
CA GLU A 243 17.71 12.50 17.09
C GLU A 243 18.55 11.89 18.23
N SER A 244 18.00 11.85 19.44
CA SER A 244 18.70 11.29 20.61
C SER A 244 18.88 9.77 20.48
N VAL A 245 17.84 9.06 20.01
CA VAL A 245 17.90 7.64 19.68
C VAL A 245 18.97 7.37 18.63
N ARG A 246 18.99 8.18 17.56
CA ARG A 246 20.00 8.06 16.50
C ARG A 246 21.41 8.16 17.06
N MET A 247 21.70 9.22 17.81
CA MET A 247 23.02 9.43 18.41
C MET A 247 23.46 8.23 19.27
N VAL A 248 22.58 7.78 20.18
CA VAL A 248 22.89 6.68 21.10
C VAL A 248 23.20 5.39 20.35
N LEU A 249 22.40 5.04 19.33
CA LEU A 249 22.61 3.83 18.54
C LEU A 249 23.88 3.91 17.67
N CYS A 250 24.10 5.03 17.00
CA CYS A 250 25.30 5.26 16.19
C CYS A 250 26.57 5.22 17.05
N GLU A 251 26.58 5.82 18.23
CA GLU A 251 27.75 5.82 19.12
C GLU A 251 28.01 4.46 19.74
N LYS A 252 26.97 3.83 20.32
CA LYS A 252 27.12 2.58 21.06
C LYS A 252 27.52 1.42 20.15
N PHE A 253 26.90 1.33 18.97
CA PHE A 253 27.06 0.19 18.06
C PHE A 253 27.89 0.52 16.81
N ARG A 254 28.39 1.76 16.68
CA ARG A 254 29.18 2.23 15.53
C ARG A 254 28.44 2.08 14.19
N LEU A 255 27.13 2.33 14.21
CA LEU A 255 26.27 2.23 13.04
C LEU A 255 26.32 3.52 12.21
N LEU A 256 25.91 3.41 10.95
CA LEU A 256 25.49 4.52 10.10
C LEU A 256 23.98 4.68 10.25
N HIS A 257 23.48 5.90 10.19
CA HIS A 257 22.06 6.15 10.07
C HIS A 257 21.74 6.75 8.70
N ILE A 258 20.79 6.14 7.99
CA ILE A 258 20.43 6.55 6.63
C ILE A 258 18.96 6.90 6.57
N ASP A 259 18.66 8.09 6.05
CA ASP A 259 17.33 8.49 5.59
C ASP A 259 17.33 8.36 4.05
N TRP A 260 16.74 7.27 3.57
CA TRP A 260 16.70 6.95 2.15
C TRP A 260 15.74 7.86 1.37
N VAL A 261 14.65 8.29 2.01
CA VAL A 261 13.67 9.18 1.36
C VAL A 261 14.16 10.61 1.25
N ARG A 262 15.25 10.98 1.94
CA ARG A 262 15.97 12.26 1.76
C ARG A 262 17.34 12.12 1.10
N ALA A 263 17.78 10.89 0.83
CA ALA A 263 19.14 10.57 0.36
C ALA A 263 20.25 11.12 1.27
N GLU A 264 20.04 11.05 2.58
CA GLU A 264 20.92 11.59 3.62
C GLU A 264 21.55 10.48 4.47
N MET A 265 22.82 10.67 4.83
CA MET A 265 23.54 9.88 5.82
C MET A 265 23.89 10.80 6.99
N ARG A 266 23.54 10.38 8.22
CA ARG A 266 23.71 11.17 9.44
C ARG A 266 24.52 10.41 10.50
#